data_AF-A0A954KEA2-F1
#
_entry.id   AF-A0A954KEA2-F1
#
_cell.length_a   1.000
_cell.length_b   1.000
_cell.length_c   1.000
_cell.angle_alpha   90.00
_cell.angle_beta   90.00
_cell.angle_gamma   90.00
#
_symmetry.space_group_name_H-M   'P 1'
#
loop_
_entity.id
_entity.type
_entity.pdbx_description
1 polymer ?
#
loop_
_entity_poly.entity_id
_entity_poly.type
_entity_poly.pdbx_seq_one_letter_code
_entity_poly.pdbx_strand_id
1 'polypeptide(L)'
;MRHVCRRSTSAPASSPPARSGASLIEVMMATLVMGIGVLAVMALFPAAYLRAIQASQLTNSVLLKEQAEVLIDVHDLTSDLYIPQPKNGFINRCIIDPLGIYDGLNDSYGIDGGGTAATYSPTTGSPDYFNLSGGNVNDPLDIPLRRLGFQGNNPYEALGPAPPPFVAYAPDLFPIGSREEVLDAVGLPDRWETVFSAIPSGSTATQVTFDLNEVDAANLTALTGFLELRLVLIDITGKRSEVRVLNPADVNAGAGTIDWVTPLPATVGTIADCRVETPDRRFTWLLTVRKTGEIGQSSTDIDCVVFHNRPAADPEEELVHTAALNAAGGAVYDVTFTAYPSDPTLTPPLRTGGYVFDPAHARWYRIQDITDETATSATITLDRFPSESISVLTIPRGVVGVYALRKRTATGQ
;
A
#
# COMPACT_ATOMS: atom_id res chain seq x y z
N MET A 1 28.67 88.66 -14.78
CA MET A 1 28.69 87.22 -15.14
C MET A 1 27.95 87.06 -16.46
N ARG A 2 28.64 86.59 -17.51
CA ARG A 2 28.12 86.55 -18.88
C ARG A 2 27.30 85.27 -19.11
N HIS A 3 26.01 85.42 -19.38
CA HIS A 3 25.14 84.36 -19.89
C HIS A 3 25.56 83.99 -21.32
N VAL A 4 26.15 82.80 -21.47
CA VAL A 4 26.44 82.18 -22.77
C VAL A 4 25.16 81.49 -23.24
N CYS A 5 24.46 82.13 -24.17
CA CYS A 5 23.31 81.58 -24.86
C CYS A 5 23.79 80.53 -25.88
N ARG A 6 23.73 79.25 -25.53
CA ARG A 6 24.14 78.13 -26.40
C ARG A 6 23.00 77.79 -27.36
N ARG A 7 23.12 78.26 -28.60
CA ARG A 7 22.18 77.98 -29.70
C ARG A 7 22.25 76.50 -30.05
N SER A 8 21.23 75.70 -29.69
CA SER A 8 21.12 74.31 -30.14
C SER A 8 20.69 74.29 -31.61
N THR A 9 21.62 74.00 -32.50
CA THR A 9 21.31 73.61 -33.88
C THR A 9 20.70 72.21 -33.86
N SER A 10 19.38 72.13 -34.03
CA SER A 10 18.66 70.87 -34.26
C SER A 10 19.13 70.25 -35.58
N ALA A 11 19.83 69.12 -35.51
CA ALA A 11 20.12 68.30 -36.67
C ALA A 11 18.79 67.79 -37.29
N PRO A 12 18.69 67.70 -38.62
CA PRO A 12 17.50 67.14 -39.27
C PRO A 12 17.32 65.68 -38.84
N ALA A 13 16.12 65.34 -38.37
CA ALA A 13 15.77 63.98 -37.95
C ALA A 13 16.02 63.01 -39.12
N SER A 14 17.01 62.13 -38.97
CA SER A 14 17.21 61.02 -39.90
C SER A 14 15.96 60.16 -39.89
N SER A 15 15.26 60.07 -41.01
CA SER A 15 14.15 59.16 -41.19
C SER A 15 14.57 57.76 -40.71
N PRO A 16 13.84 57.12 -39.79
CA PRO A 16 14.21 55.79 -39.34
C PRO A 16 14.30 54.87 -40.57
N PRO A 17 15.35 54.02 -40.68
CA PRO A 17 15.50 53.12 -41.81
C PRO A 17 14.20 52.35 -42.01
N ALA A 18 13.68 52.36 -43.23
CA ALA A 18 12.47 51.64 -43.60
C ALA A 18 12.63 50.19 -43.15
N ARG A 19 11.73 49.72 -42.28
CA ARG A 19 11.77 48.37 -41.74
C ARG A 19 11.63 47.39 -42.92
N SER A 20 12.73 46.72 -43.27
CA SER A 20 12.69 45.57 -44.17
C SER A 20 11.69 44.57 -43.58
N GLY A 21 10.63 44.26 -44.33
CA GLY A 21 9.64 43.27 -43.89
C GLY A 21 10.31 41.93 -43.63
N ALA A 22 9.81 41.19 -42.63
CA ALA A 22 10.28 39.83 -42.37
C ALA A 22 10.10 38.97 -43.63
N SER A 23 11.15 38.27 -44.05
CA SER A 23 11.06 37.38 -45.20
C SER A 23 10.21 36.16 -44.87
N LEU A 24 9.53 35.59 -45.87
CA LEU A 24 8.71 34.38 -45.69
C LEU A 24 9.53 33.21 -45.10
N ILE A 25 10.82 33.13 -45.43
CA ILE A 25 11.75 32.13 -44.89
C ILE A 25 11.97 32.34 -43.39
N GLU A 26 12.14 33.59 -42.92
CA GLU A 26 12.28 33.88 -41.49
C GLU A 26 11.02 33.48 -40.71
N VAL A 27 9.84 33.74 -41.26
CA VAL A 27 8.57 33.34 -40.64
C VAL A 27 8.45 31.82 -40.61
N MET A 28 8.78 31.13 -41.70
CA MET A 28 8.76 29.66 -41.75
C MET A 28 9.78 29.02 -40.80
N MET A 29 10.99 29.58 -40.70
CA MET A 29 11.98 29.11 -39.74
C MET A 29 11.52 29.37 -38.30
N ALA A 30 10.94 30.53 -38.03
CA ALA A 30 10.41 30.86 -36.71
C ALA A 30 9.26 29.94 -36.29
N THR A 31 8.32 29.66 -37.19
CA THR A 31 7.20 28.73 -36.89
C THR A 31 7.67 27.29 -36.75
N LEU A 32 8.67 26.85 -37.53
CA LEU A 32 9.27 25.53 -37.40
C LEU A 32 9.97 25.38 -36.04
N VAL A 33 10.81 26.34 -35.65
CA VAL A 33 11.54 26.29 -34.37
C VAL A 33 10.57 26.38 -33.20
N MET A 34 9.57 27.26 -33.28
CA MET A 34 8.51 27.35 -32.27
C MET A 34 7.72 26.04 -32.18
N GLY A 35 7.37 25.42 -33.32
CA GLY A 35 6.67 24.15 -33.38
C GLY A 35 7.44 23.01 -32.71
N ILE A 36 8.73 22.89 -33.00
CA ILE A 36 9.61 21.90 -32.35
C ILE A 36 9.67 22.15 -30.83
N GLY A 37 9.79 23.42 -30.40
CA GLY A 37 9.81 23.77 -28.98
C GLY A 37 8.53 23.37 -28.24
N VAL A 38 7.36 23.66 -28.81
CA VAL A 38 6.06 23.32 -28.21
C VAL A 38 5.86 21.80 -28.16
N LEU A 39 6.18 21.08 -29.24
CA LEU A 39 6.08 19.62 -29.28
C LEU A 39 7.02 18.95 -28.27
N ALA A 40 8.24 19.48 -28.12
CA ALA A 40 9.19 18.98 -27.13
C ALA A 40 8.66 19.15 -25.70
N VAL A 41 8.10 20.31 -25.36
CA VAL A 41 7.51 20.55 -24.03
C VAL A 41 6.30 19.63 -23.79
N MET A 42 5.41 19.49 -24.78
CA MET A 42 4.23 18.63 -24.67
C MET A 42 4.57 17.15 -24.49
N ALA A 43 5.67 16.67 -25.08
CA ALA A 43 6.11 15.28 -24.95
C ALA A 43 6.95 15.04 -23.67
N LEU A 44 7.89 15.94 -23.35
CA LEU A 44 8.84 15.74 -22.27
C LEU A 44 8.24 16.02 -20.89
N PHE A 45 7.31 16.97 -20.77
CA PHE A 45 6.74 17.33 -19.48
C PHE A 45 5.93 16.18 -18.85
N PRO A 46 4.99 15.52 -19.54
CA PRO A 46 4.26 14.38 -18.97
C PRO A 46 5.19 13.20 -18.63
N ALA A 47 6.18 12.91 -19.49
CA ALA A 47 7.14 11.84 -19.24
C ALA A 47 8.01 12.10 -18.00
N ALA A 48 8.47 13.35 -17.82
CA ALA A 48 9.22 13.76 -16.64
C ALA A 48 8.37 13.66 -15.37
N TYR A 49 7.10 14.07 -15.45
CA TYR A 49 6.17 14.00 -14.33
C TYR A 49 5.89 12.55 -13.89
N LEU A 50 5.62 11.63 -14.83
CA LEU A 50 5.42 10.22 -14.52
C LEU A 50 6.66 9.57 -13.88
N ARG A 51 7.86 9.92 -14.37
CA ARG A 51 9.12 9.45 -13.77
C ARG A 51 9.32 10.01 -12.35
N ALA A 52 8.91 11.25 -12.10
CA ALA A 52 8.98 11.84 -10.76
C ALA A 52 8.04 11.11 -9.78
N ILE A 53 6.81 10.78 -10.20
CA ILE A 53 5.88 9.97 -9.39
C ILE A 53 6.47 8.59 -9.09
N GLN A 54 6.97 7.89 -10.11
CA GLN A 54 7.60 6.57 -9.94
C GLN A 54 8.81 6.63 -9.00
N ALA A 55 9.63 7.68 -9.09
CA ALA A 55 10.76 7.88 -8.20
C ALA A 55 10.31 8.13 -6.74
N SER A 56 9.24 8.90 -6.54
CA SER A 56 8.65 9.11 -5.20
C SER A 56 8.12 7.80 -4.63
N GLN A 57 7.37 7.03 -5.44
CA GLN A 57 6.84 5.72 -5.04
C GLN A 57 7.96 4.75 -4.67
N LEU A 58 9.05 4.72 -5.44
CA LEU A 58 10.20 3.87 -5.15
C LEU A 58 10.94 4.29 -3.88
N THR A 59 11.03 5.60 -3.62
CA THR A 59 11.69 6.11 -2.40
C THR A 59 10.86 5.76 -1.17
N ASN A 60 9.55 5.97 -1.24
CA ASN A 60 8.61 5.62 -0.17
C ASN A 60 8.57 4.11 0.08
N SER A 61 8.65 3.29 -0.97
CA SER A 61 8.68 1.84 -0.80
C SER A 61 9.98 1.35 -0.18
N VAL A 62 11.12 1.96 -0.48
CA VAL A 62 12.39 1.64 0.20
C VAL A 62 12.31 2.04 1.67
N LEU A 63 11.79 3.23 2.00
CA LEU A 63 11.64 3.66 3.40
C LEU A 63 10.75 2.70 4.19
N LEU A 64 9.63 2.27 3.61
CA LEU A 64 8.72 1.32 4.26
C LEU A 64 9.34 -0.06 4.44
N LYS A 65 10.14 -0.51 3.47
CA LYS A 65 10.93 -1.74 3.60
C LYS A 65 11.92 -1.68 4.77
N GLU A 66 12.62 -0.57 4.96
CA GLU A 66 13.53 -0.39 6.11
C GLU A 66 12.76 -0.39 7.45
N GLN A 67 11.59 0.24 7.50
CA GLN A 67 10.71 0.20 8.68
C GLN A 67 10.24 -1.23 9.00
N ALA A 68 9.82 -1.98 7.98
CA ALA A 68 9.42 -3.38 8.13
C ALA A 68 10.60 -4.24 8.63
N GLU A 69 11.81 -4.03 8.11
CA GLU A 69 13.01 -4.75 8.55
C GLU A 69 13.31 -4.49 10.04
N VAL A 70 13.25 -3.23 10.49
CA VAL A 70 13.40 -2.88 11.91
C VAL A 70 12.31 -3.52 12.77
N LEU A 71 11.07 -3.57 12.29
CA LEU A 71 9.96 -4.17 13.01
C LEU A 71 10.16 -5.68 13.21
N ILE A 72 10.67 -6.38 12.17
CA ILE A 72 11.03 -7.81 12.28
C ILE A 72 12.19 -8.01 13.27
N ASP A 73 13.17 -7.11 13.32
CA ASP A 73 14.27 -7.17 14.30
C ASP A 73 13.78 -6.94 15.74
N VAL A 74 12.93 -5.92 15.96
CA VAL A 74 12.46 -5.53 17.30
C VAL A 74 11.54 -6.59 17.90
N HIS A 75 10.64 -7.16 17.10
CA HIS A 75 9.66 -8.14 17.58
C HIS A 75 10.06 -9.60 17.33
N ASP A 76 11.22 -9.82 16.73
CA ASP A 76 11.74 -11.13 16.34
C ASP A 76 10.69 -12.01 15.64
N LEU A 77 10.00 -11.45 14.65
CA LEU A 77 8.85 -12.08 13.97
C LEU A 77 9.21 -13.37 13.23
N THR A 78 10.50 -13.59 13.03
CA THR A 78 11.05 -14.76 12.33
C THR A 78 11.49 -15.86 13.29
N SER A 79 11.39 -15.62 14.59
CA SER A 79 11.76 -16.58 15.62
C SER A 79 10.92 -17.85 15.51
N ASP A 80 11.47 -18.90 16.10
CA ASP A 80 10.82 -20.21 16.23
C ASP A 80 9.53 -20.13 17.05
N LEU A 81 9.34 -19.04 17.81
CA LEU A 81 8.13 -18.77 18.58
C LEU A 81 6.92 -18.47 17.67
N TYR A 82 7.13 -17.71 16.59
CA TYR A 82 6.06 -17.29 15.69
C TYR A 82 5.99 -18.12 14.41
N ILE A 83 7.16 -18.51 13.90
CA ILE A 83 7.28 -19.35 12.71
C ILE A 83 7.95 -20.65 13.16
N PRO A 84 7.16 -21.69 13.48
CA PRO A 84 7.70 -22.98 13.91
C PRO A 84 8.78 -23.48 12.94
N GLN A 85 9.74 -24.22 13.49
CA GLN A 85 10.77 -24.86 12.68
C GLN A 85 10.15 -25.86 11.72
N PRO A 86 10.54 -25.88 10.43
CA PRO A 86 10.12 -26.95 9.55
C PRO A 86 10.69 -28.27 10.07
N LYS A 87 9.91 -29.34 9.89
CA LYS A 87 10.43 -30.69 10.02
C LYS A 87 11.54 -30.90 8.98
N ASN A 88 12.50 -31.79 9.29
CA ASN A 88 13.60 -32.07 8.38
C ASN A 88 13.11 -32.41 6.95
N GLY A 89 13.58 -31.66 5.96
CA GLY A 89 13.20 -31.78 4.55
C GLY A 89 11.97 -30.98 4.12
N PHE A 90 11.30 -30.29 5.05
CA PHE A 90 10.12 -29.48 4.76
C PHE A 90 10.46 -27.98 4.73
N ILE A 91 9.57 -27.19 4.13
CA ILE A 91 9.69 -25.73 4.05
C ILE A 91 8.44 -25.15 4.71
N ASN A 92 8.61 -24.41 5.80
CA ASN A 92 7.50 -23.66 6.38
C ASN A 92 7.36 -22.35 5.63
N ARG A 93 6.15 -22.06 5.18
CA ARG A 93 5.82 -20.90 4.35
C ARG A 93 4.74 -20.13 5.07
N CYS A 94 4.98 -18.87 5.37
CA CYS A 94 3.95 -18.02 5.96
C CYS A 94 3.98 -16.63 5.34
N ILE A 95 2.84 -15.96 5.45
CA ILE A 95 2.66 -14.58 5.04
C ILE A 95 2.42 -13.79 6.32
N ILE A 96 3.25 -12.79 6.58
CA ILE A 96 3.08 -11.88 7.71
C ILE A 96 2.58 -10.55 7.15
N ASP A 97 1.33 -10.26 7.42
CA ASP A 97 0.69 -8.98 7.14
C ASP A 97 0.59 -8.21 8.46
N PRO A 98 0.76 -6.88 8.48
CA PRO A 98 0.36 -6.09 9.63
C PRO A 98 -1.05 -6.43 10.14
N LEU A 99 -1.97 -6.73 9.22
CA LEU A 99 -3.36 -7.11 9.53
C LEU A 99 -3.51 -8.54 10.11
N GLY A 100 -2.46 -9.37 10.05
CA GLY A 100 -2.46 -10.73 10.59
C GLY A 100 -1.40 -11.64 9.99
N ILE A 101 -1.14 -12.78 10.65
CA ILE A 101 -0.26 -13.83 10.13
C ILE A 101 -1.12 -14.90 9.45
N TYR A 102 -0.70 -15.32 8.27
CA TYR A 102 -1.31 -16.38 7.50
C TYR A 102 -0.31 -17.51 7.30
N ASP A 103 -0.70 -18.71 7.72
CA ASP A 103 0.07 -19.90 7.41
C ASP A 103 -0.25 -20.36 6.00
N GLY A 104 0.79 -20.66 5.21
CA GLY A 104 0.63 -21.15 3.85
C GLY A 104 -0.06 -22.51 3.86
N LEU A 105 -0.92 -22.74 2.86
CA LEU A 105 -1.71 -23.96 2.67
C LEU A 105 -0.87 -25.24 2.84
N ASN A 106 -1.16 -25.98 3.92
CA ASN A 106 -1.10 -27.44 4.02
C ASN A 106 0.15 -28.15 3.48
N ASP A 107 1.29 -27.99 4.16
CA ASP A 107 2.25 -29.10 4.27
C ASP A 107 2.39 -29.50 5.73
N SER A 108 1.57 -30.49 6.12
CA SER A 108 1.64 -31.31 7.33
C SER A 108 2.66 -30.86 8.38
N TYR A 109 2.20 -30.06 9.36
CA TYR A 109 2.93 -29.91 10.62
C TYR A 109 3.12 -31.29 11.23
N GLY A 110 4.32 -31.84 11.05
CA GLY A 110 4.68 -33.13 11.62
C GLY A 110 4.64 -33.00 13.13
N ILE A 111 3.65 -33.63 13.76
CA ILE A 111 3.60 -33.76 15.21
C ILE A 111 4.86 -34.51 15.66
N ASP A 112 5.65 -33.84 16.48
CA ASP A 112 6.89 -34.36 17.05
C ASP A 112 6.59 -35.41 18.12
N GLY A 113 6.54 -36.67 17.72
CA GLY A 113 6.73 -37.80 18.65
C GLY A 113 5.81 -38.99 18.46
N GLY A 114 6.36 -40.07 17.88
CA GLY A 114 6.01 -41.46 18.20
C GLY A 114 4.63 -42.00 17.80
N GLY A 115 3.64 -41.16 17.52
CA GLY A 115 2.38 -41.58 16.92
C GLY A 115 2.56 -41.78 15.42
N THR A 116 1.96 -42.83 14.86
CA THR A 116 1.75 -43.01 13.42
C THR A 116 1.47 -41.64 12.82
N ALA A 117 2.26 -41.20 11.83
CA ALA A 117 2.03 -39.95 11.15
C ALA A 117 0.53 -39.89 10.86
N ALA A 118 -0.18 -39.00 11.56
CA ALA A 118 -1.51 -38.65 11.15
C ALA A 118 -1.25 -37.92 9.85
N THR A 119 -1.17 -38.71 8.77
CA THR A 119 -1.44 -38.22 7.45
C THR A 119 -2.82 -37.62 7.63
N TYR A 120 -2.89 -36.30 7.78
CA TYR A 120 -4.03 -35.55 7.29
C TYR A 120 -4.00 -35.76 5.78
N SER A 121 -4.27 -37.00 5.37
CA SER A 121 -4.86 -37.28 4.09
C SER A 121 -6.18 -36.55 4.22
N PRO A 122 -6.48 -35.56 3.36
CA PRO A 122 -7.86 -35.18 3.18
C PRO A 122 -8.55 -36.45 2.70
N THR A 123 -9.07 -37.24 3.66
CA THR A 123 -9.98 -38.34 3.39
C THR A 123 -11.18 -37.68 2.77
N THR A 124 -11.16 -37.61 1.42
CA THR A 124 -12.23 -37.62 0.41
C THR A 124 -13.65 -37.15 0.81
N GLY A 125 -13.78 -36.28 1.81
CA GLY A 125 -15.04 -35.97 2.45
C GLY A 125 -14.99 -35.23 3.80
N SER A 126 -13.82 -34.88 4.35
CA SER A 126 -13.73 -33.89 5.45
C SER A 126 -13.34 -32.54 4.85
N PRO A 127 -14.26 -31.56 4.81
CA PRO A 127 -14.00 -30.26 4.19
C PRO A 127 -12.94 -29.50 4.97
N ASP A 128 -12.13 -28.78 4.20
CA ASP A 128 -11.12 -27.83 4.63
C ASP A 128 -11.54 -27.00 5.85
N TYR A 129 -10.61 -26.77 6.76
CA TYR A 129 -10.69 -25.71 7.78
C TYR A 129 -10.66 -24.28 7.18
N PHE A 130 -10.90 -24.14 5.87
CA PHE A 130 -11.33 -22.91 5.20
C PHE A 130 -12.86 -22.73 5.17
N ASN A 131 -13.62 -23.68 5.71
CA ASN A 131 -15.08 -23.61 5.80
C ASN A 131 -15.53 -23.70 7.28
N LEU A 132 -15.59 -22.56 7.98
CA LEU A 132 -16.41 -22.47 9.18
C LEU A 132 -17.87 -22.44 8.75
N SER A 133 -18.39 -23.63 8.46
CA SER A 133 -19.78 -23.88 8.14
C SER A 133 -20.64 -23.58 9.36
N GLY A 134 -21.35 -22.46 9.26
CA GLY A 134 -22.60 -22.20 9.98
C GLY A 134 -23.70 -21.66 9.07
N GLY A 135 -23.59 -21.87 7.76
CA GLY A 135 -24.62 -21.47 6.79
C GLY A 135 -24.29 -22.00 5.40
N ASN A 136 -25.14 -22.89 4.87
CA ASN A 136 -25.02 -23.47 3.53
C ASN A 136 -24.84 -22.40 2.44
N VAL A 137 -23.68 -22.38 1.80
CA VAL A 137 -23.52 -21.87 0.43
C VAL A 137 -22.68 -22.90 -0.31
N ASN A 138 -23.31 -23.64 -1.21
CA ASN A 138 -22.63 -24.52 -2.15
C ASN A 138 -22.11 -23.65 -3.30
N ASP A 139 -20.83 -23.31 -3.33
CA ASP A 139 -20.11 -23.11 -4.59
C ASP A 139 -18.58 -23.30 -4.42
N PRO A 140 -17.87 -23.93 -5.39
CA PRO A 140 -16.44 -24.16 -5.36
C PRO A 140 -15.70 -23.11 -6.21
N LEU A 141 -14.92 -22.21 -5.58
CA LEU A 141 -13.74 -21.46 -6.09
C LEU A 141 -13.58 -19.99 -5.65
N ASP A 142 -14.43 -19.44 -4.79
CA ASP A 142 -14.32 -18.01 -4.38
C ASP A 142 -14.15 -17.80 -2.88
N ILE A 143 -12.97 -18.14 -2.35
CA ILE A 143 -12.52 -17.57 -1.07
C ILE A 143 -11.19 -16.85 -1.30
N PRO A 144 -11.21 -15.54 -1.56
CA PRO A 144 -10.02 -14.71 -1.44
C PRO A 144 -9.33 -14.85 -0.09
N LEU A 145 -8.00 -14.62 -0.04
CA LEU A 145 -7.10 -14.80 1.11
C LEU A 145 -7.55 -14.02 2.38
N ARG A 146 -8.67 -14.44 3.00
CA ARG A 146 -9.29 -13.74 4.11
C ARG A 146 -8.82 -14.32 5.43
N ARG A 147 -8.23 -13.42 6.21
CA ARG A 147 -8.16 -13.32 7.68
C ARG A 147 -8.60 -14.58 8.45
N LEU A 148 -7.68 -15.52 8.68
CA LEU A 148 -7.84 -16.53 9.74
C LEU A 148 -7.59 -15.87 11.10
N GLY A 149 -8.52 -14.99 11.49
CA GLY A 149 -8.68 -14.64 12.89
C GLY A 149 -9.08 -15.90 13.64
N PHE A 150 -8.19 -16.39 14.50
CA PHE A 150 -8.40 -17.57 15.33
C PHE A 150 -9.60 -17.35 16.27
N GLN A 151 -10.82 -17.69 15.85
CA GLN A 151 -11.98 -17.70 16.73
C GLN A 151 -11.87 -18.90 17.68
N GLY A 152 -11.30 -18.66 18.86
CA GLY A 152 -11.91 -18.92 20.17
C GLY A 152 -12.46 -20.30 20.56
N ASN A 153 -12.40 -21.35 19.73
CA ASN A 153 -12.80 -22.70 20.13
C ASN A 153 -11.65 -23.65 19.86
N ASN A 154 -10.89 -23.94 20.92
CA ASN A 154 -9.82 -24.92 20.91
C ASN A 154 -10.41 -26.32 20.62
N PRO A 155 -10.20 -26.91 19.42
CA PRO A 155 -10.79 -28.21 19.08
C PRO A 155 -10.13 -29.39 19.84
N TYR A 156 -9.13 -29.11 20.66
CA TYR A 156 -8.40 -30.12 21.44
C TYR A 156 -9.07 -30.55 22.75
N GLU A 157 -10.24 -30.01 23.12
CA GLU A 157 -10.97 -30.48 24.32
C GLU A 157 -11.55 -31.90 24.17
N ALA A 158 -11.60 -32.48 22.96
CA ALA A 158 -12.26 -33.77 22.74
C ALA A 158 -11.35 -35.01 22.79
N LEU A 159 -10.01 -34.87 22.86
CA LEU A 159 -9.09 -36.01 22.72
C LEU A 159 -7.93 -36.00 23.74
N GLY A 160 -8.21 -36.43 24.97
CA GLY A 160 -7.17 -36.90 25.91
C GLY A 160 -6.42 -35.84 26.72
N PRO A 161 -5.52 -36.26 27.64
CA PRO A 161 -4.84 -35.36 28.57
C PRO A 161 -4.04 -34.31 27.79
N ALA A 162 -4.48 -33.06 27.94
CA ALA A 162 -4.03 -31.93 27.15
C ALA A 162 -2.50 -31.84 27.15
N PRO A 163 -1.84 -31.77 25.97
CA PRO A 163 -0.50 -31.21 25.92
C PRO A 163 -0.54 -29.80 26.54
N PRO A 164 0.55 -29.32 27.16
CA PRO A 164 0.58 -27.97 27.70
C PRO A 164 0.07 -27.00 26.62
N PRO A 165 -0.87 -26.10 26.96
CA PRO A 165 -1.52 -25.27 25.97
C PRO A 165 -0.45 -24.57 25.15
N PHE A 166 -0.49 -24.75 23.83
CA PHE A 166 0.17 -23.83 22.91
C PHE A 166 -0.44 -22.47 23.21
N VAL A 167 0.24 -21.69 24.06
CA VAL A 167 -0.09 -20.30 24.29
C VAL A 167 0.16 -19.66 22.93
N ALA A 168 -0.92 -19.33 22.24
CA ALA A 168 -0.88 -18.59 21.00
C ALA A 168 -0.30 -17.21 21.35
N TYR A 169 1.02 -17.12 21.32
CA TYR A 169 1.72 -15.86 21.20
C TYR A 169 1.53 -15.41 19.75
N ALA A 170 0.30 -15.03 19.39
CA ALA A 170 0.22 -13.88 18.51
C ALA A 170 0.85 -12.78 19.35
N PRO A 171 2.01 -12.22 18.95
CA PRO A 171 2.49 -11.07 19.67
C PRO A 171 1.35 -10.06 19.63
N ASP A 172 1.09 -9.37 20.74
CA ASP A 172 0.38 -8.08 20.74
C ASP A 172 1.25 -7.04 19.99
N LEU A 173 1.75 -7.42 18.80
CA LEU A 173 2.52 -6.65 17.85
C LEU A 173 1.78 -5.36 17.54
N PHE A 174 0.46 -5.48 17.45
CA PHE A 174 -0.47 -4.39 17.34
C PHE A 174 -1.55 -4.64 18.40
N PRO A 175 -1.79 -3.73 19.36
CA PRO A 175 -2.96 -3.83 20.22
C PRO A 175 -4.18 -4.04 19.33
N ILE A 176 -5.13 -4.88 19.76
CA ILE A 176 -6.33 -5.31 19.02
C ILE A 176 -7.21 -4.08 18.73
N GLY A 177 -6.77 -3.26 17.79
CA GLY A 177 -7.40 -2.06 17.31
C GLY A 177 -8.22 -2.37 16.07
N SER A 178 -8.97 -1.38 15.59
CA SER A 178 -9.56 -1.50 14.27
C SER A 178 -8.46 -1.69 13.21
N ARG A 179 -8.83 -2.25 12.05
CA ARG A 179 -7.92 -2.43 10.91
C ARG A 179 -7.19 -1.14 10.56
N GLU A 180 -7.90 0.00 10.60
CA GLU A 180 -7.30 1.29 10.32
C GLU A 180 -6.19 1.57 11.34
N GLU A 181 -6.39 1.32 12.63
CA GLU A 181 -5.36 1.50 13.66
C GLU A 181 -4.04 0.76 13.38
N VAL A 182 -4.15 -0.45 12.84
CA VAL A 182 -2.98 -1.23 12.46
C VAL A 182 -2.28 -0.61 11.26
N LEU A 183 -3.06 -0.27 10.22
CA LEU A 183 -2.55 0.46 9.06
C LEU A 183 -1.96 1.82 9.47
N ASP A 184 -2.49 2.41 10.55
CA ASP A 184 -1.99 3.63 11.16
C ASP A 184 -0.59 3.50 11.71
N ALA A 185 -0.33 2.41 12.41
CA ALA A 185 0.97 2.15 13.00
C ALA A 185 2.03 1.76 11.97
N VAL A 186 1.65 1.08 10.88
CA VAL A 186 2.60 0.42 9.97
C VAL A 186 2.68 1.02 8.58
N GLY A 187 1.71 1.83 8.17
CA GLY A 187 1.65 2.43 6.84
C GLY A 187 2.46 3.71 6.76
N LEU A 188 2.99 4.03 5.58
CA LEU A 188 3.67 5.30 5.35
C LEU A 188 2.68 6.33 4.76
N PRO A 189 2.38 7.43 5.49
CA PRO A 189 1.56 8.50 4.95
C PRO A 189 2.38 9.35 3.96
N ASP A 190 1.90 9.46 2.73
CA ASP A 190 2.53 10.30 1.69
C ASP A 190 1.73 11.58 1.44
N ARG A 191 0.44 11.56 1.80
CA ARG A 191 -0.51 12.65 1.58
C ARG A 191 -1.43 12.79 2.78
N TRP A 192 -2.04 13.96 2.89
CA TRP A 192 -3.15 14.21 3.79
C TRP A 192 -4.43 14.36 2.97
N GLU A 193 -5.48 13.68 3.40
CA GLU A 193 -6.82 13.78 2.83
C GLU A 193 -7.67 14.66 3.76
N THR A 194 -8.36 15.64 3.16
CA THR A 194 -9.28 16.49 3.90
C THR A 194 -10.56 15.72 4.18
N VAL A 195 -10.79 15.40 5.46
CA VAL A 195 -12.01 14.73 5.93
C VAL A 195 -13.10 15.75 6.23
N PHE A 196 -12.70 16.93 6.67
CA PHE A 196 -13.61 18.02 7.04
C PHE A 196 -13.02 19.36 6.65
N SER A 197 -13.84 20.27 6.12
CA SER A 197 -13.46 21.65 5.81
C SER A 197 -14.67 22.54 6.04
N ALA A 198 -14.50 23.57 6.87
CA ALA A 198 -15.55 24.53 7.14
C ALA A 198 -14.97 25.88 7.58
N ILE A 199 -15.77 26.94 7.39
CA ILE A 199 -15.47 28.26 7.91
C ILE A 199 -15.96 28.30 9.37
N PRO A 200 -15.10 28.57 10.36
CA PRO A 200 -15.53 28.65 11.74
C PRO A 200 -16.38 29.91 11.98
N SER A 201 -17.45 29.78 12.77
CA SER A 201 -18.29 30.91 13.23
C SER A 201 -17.62 31.73 14.33
N GLY A 202 -16.67 31.12 15.04
CA GLY A 202 -15.83 31.77 16.04
C GLY A 202 -14.50 31.06 16.24
N SER A 203 -13.49 31.79 16.70
CA SER A 203 -12.21 31.20 17.11
C SER A 203 -11.67 31.89 18.36
N THR A 204 -11.05 31.11 19.24
CA THR A 204 -10.25 31.56 20.38
C THR A 204 -8.81 31.09 20.20
N ALA A 205 -7.95 31.37 21.17
CA ALA A 205 -6.57 30.89 21.11
C ALA A 205 -6.45 29.35 21.16
N THR A 206 -7.47 28.62 21.66
CA THR A 206 -7.42 27.18 21.92
C THR A 206 -8.62 26.41 21.36
N GLN A 207 -9.49 27.07 20.60
CA GLN A 207 -10.73 26.46 20.11
C GLN A 207 -11.20 27.13 18.82
N VAL A 208 -11.76 26.35 17.91
CA VAL A 208 -12.66 26.85 16.86
C VAL A 208 -14.09 26.36 17.11
N THR A 209 -15.06 27.20 16.77
CA THR A 209 -16.50 26.90 16.86
C THR A 209 -17.11 27.00 15.47
N PHE A 210 -18.01 26.08 15.15
CA PHE A 210 -18.76 26.01 13.90
C PHE A 210 -20.24 26.22 14.18
N ASP A 211 -20.96 26.84 13.24
CA ASP A 211 -22.42 26.86 13.29
C ASP A 211 -22.97 25.51 12.82
N LEU A 212 -23.60 24.77 13.74
CA LEU A 212 -24.21 23.47 13.44
C LEU A 212 -25.44 23.56 12.51
N ASN A 213 -25.92 24.77 12.21
CA ASN A 213 -26.91 24.97 11.15
C ASN A 213 -26.28 24.98 9.74
N GLU A 214 -24.98 25.29 9.64
CA GLU A 214 -24.25 25.34 8.37
C GLU A 214 -23.39 24.09 8.16
N VAL A 215 -22.92 23.48 9.25
CA VAL A 215 -22.05 22.31 9.25
C VAL A 215 -22.82 21.09 9.76
N ASP A 216 -22.77 20.00 8.99
CA ASP A 216 -23.35 18.73 9.41
C ASP A 216 -22.60 18.14 10.61
N ALA A 217 -23.29 18.02 11.75
CA ALA A 217 -22.76 17.42 12.97
C ALA A 217 -22.31 15.96 12.76
N ALA A 218 -22.88 15.25 11.77
CA ALA A 218 -22.44 13.90 11.40
C ALA A 218 -20.99 13.90 10.87
N ASN A 219 -20.60 14.93 10.11
CA ASN A 219 -19.23 15.05 9.59
C ASN A 219 -18.21 15.30 10.71
N LEU A 220 -18.57 16.11 11.71
CA LEU A 220 -17.74 16.29 12.91
C LEU A 220 -17.68 15.02 13.75
N THR A 221 -18.79 14.28 13.88
CA THR A 221 -18.82 13.00 14.61
C THR A 221 -17.92 11.96 13.95
N ALA A 222 -17.87 11.92 12.62
CA ALA A 222 -17.01 11.00 11.87
C ALA A 222 -15.52 11.19 12.17
N LEU A 223 -15.09 12.40 12.56
CA LEU A 223 -13.70 12.66 12.97
C LEU A 223 -13.27 11.84 14.19
N THR A 224 -14.21 11.44 15.04
CA THR A 224 -13.88 10.66 16.25
C THR A 224 -13.44 9.21 15.95
N GLY A 225 -13.63 8.74 14.71
CA GLY A 225 -13.27 7.39 14.28
C GLY A 225 -11.84 7.24 13.74
N PHE A 226 -11.09 8.32 13.58
CA PHE A 226 -9.69 8.29 13.13
C PHE A 226 -8.74 8.24 14.32
N LEU A 227 -7.54 7.66 14.19
CA LEU A 227 -6.54 7.77 15.27
C LEU A 227 -5.70 9.03 15.16
N GLU A 228 -5.31 9.39 13.94
CA GLU A 228 -4.42 10.50 13.67
C GLU A 228 -5.13 11.54 12.82
N LEU A 229 -5.34 12.72 13.39
CA LEU A 229 -5.88 13.87 12.69
C LEU A 229 -4.91 15.03 12.80
N ARG A 230 -4.90 15.89 11.78
CA ARG A 230 -4.33 17.22 11.90
C ARG A 230 -5.35 18.29 11.56
N LEU A 231 -5.29 19.36 12.32
CA LEU A 231 -6.06 20.57 12.11
C LEU A 231 -5.19 21.59 11.38
N VAL A 232 -5.62 22.02 10.20
CA VAL A 232 -4.99 23.09 9.43
C VAL A 232 -5.89 24.32 9.51
N LEU A 233 -5.37 25.36 10.16
CA LEU A 233 -6.06 26.62 10.37
C LEU A 233 -5.46 27.67 9.44
N ILE A 234 -6.28 28.34 8.64
CA ILE A 234 -5.85 29.39 7.72
C ILE A 234 -6.48 30.71 8.19
N ASP A 235 -5.63 31.70 8.43
CA ASP A 235 -6.04 33.06 8.82
C ASP A 235 -6.81 33.76 7.69
N ILE A 236 -7.67 34.73 8.03
CA ILE A 236 -8.47 35.52 7.08
C ILE A 236 -7.63 36.28 6.05
N THR A 237 -6.37 36.54 6.34
CA THR A 237 -5.45 37.14 5.38
C THR A 237 -4.96 36.16 4.32
N GLY A 238 -5.11 34.85 4.54
CA GLY A 238 -4.53 33.78 3.71
C GLY A 238 -3.00 33.71 3.74
N LYS A 239 -2.34 34.54 4.56
CA LYS A 239 -0.87 34.65 4.60
C LYS A 239 -0.22 33.77 5.66
N ARG A 240 -1.02 33.27 6.61
CA ARG A 240 -0.56 32.46 7.74
C ARG A 240 -1.44 31.23 7.84
N SER A 241 -0.80 30.10 8.08
CA SER A 241 -1.47 28.88 8.48
C SER A 241 -0.79 28.30 9.71
N GLU A 242 -1.59 27.62 10.53
CA GLU A 242 -1.10 26.86 11.67
C GLU A 242 -1.57 25.41 11.52
N VAL A 243 -0.67 24.46 11.79
CA VAL A 243 -0.99 23.04 11.80
C VAL A 243 -0.89 22.51 13.22
N ARG A 244 -1.92 21.79 13.66
CA ARG A 244 -1.97 21.15 14.98
C ARG A 244 -2.26 19.66 14.82
N VAL A 245 -1.62 18.83 15.63
CA VAL A 245 -2.05 17.44 15.80
C VAL A 245 -3.33 17.49 16.63
N LEU A 246 -4.36 16.79 16.18
CA LEU A 246 -5.68 16.77 16.79
C LEU A 246 -5.95 15.36 17.34
N ASN A 247 -6.31 15.27 18.62
CA ASN A 247 -6.80 14.02 19.18
C ASN A 247 -8.30 13.92 18.87
N PRO A 248 -8.84 12.75 18.51
CA PRO A 248 -10.28 12.53 18.39
C PRO A 248 -11.11 13.05 19.57
N ALA A 249 -10.56 12.98 20.79
CA ALA A 249 -11.21 13.49 22.00
C ALA A 249 -11.35 15.02 22.05
N ASP A 250 -10.62 15.75 21.23
CA ASP A 250 -10.69 17.21 21.12
C ASP A 250 -11.87 17.68 20.24
N VAL A 251 -12.57 16.76 19.57
CA VAL A 251 -13.73 17.07 18.72
C VAL A 251 -15.01 16.90 19.53
N ASN A 252 -15.71 18.01 19.78
CA ASN A 252 -17.03 18.00 20.38
C ASN A 252 -18.10 18.28 19.33
N ALA A 253 -18.52 17.23 18.62
CA ALA A 253 -19.51 17.32 17.55
C ALA A 253 -20.87 17.89 18.04
N GLY A 254 -21.25 17.61 19.30
CA GLY A 254 -22.50 18.12 19.88
C GLY A 254 -22.48 19.62 20.16
N ALA A 255 -21.31 20.20 20.44
CA ALA A 255 -21.12 21.64 20.61
C ALA A 255 -20.66 22.35 19.32
N GLY A 256 -20.30 21.60 18.28
CA GLY A 256 -19.69 22.16 17.08
C GLY A 256 -18.32 22.77 17.35
N THR A 257 -17.54 22.22 18.28
CA THR A 257 -16.21 22.75 18.62
C THR A 257 -15.10 21.76 18.34
N ILE A 258 -13.94 22.28 17.99
CA ILE A 258 -12.67 21.56 17.96
C ILE A 258 -11.71 22.30 18.88
N ASP A 259 -11.24 21.61 19.91
CA ASP A 259 -10.38 22.14 20.95
C ASP A 259 -8.90 21.75 20.71
N TRP A 260 -7.96 22.47 21.33
CA TRP A 260 -6.56 22.05 21.40
C TRP A 260 -5.84 22.69 22.59
N VAL A 261 -4.77 22.05 23.07
CA VAL A 261 -4.13 22.43 24.35
C VAL A 261 -3.26 23.69 24.25
N THR A 262 -2.44 23.80 23.21
CA THR A 262 -1.43 24.87 23.12
C THR A 262 -1.97 26.08 22.36
N PRO A 263 -2.02 27.28 22.96
CA PRO A 263 -2.56 28.47 22.30
C PRO A 263 -1.96 28.76 20.92
N LEU A 264 -2.76 29.32 20.01
CA LEU A 264 -2.29 29.85 18.74
C LEU A 264 -1.30 31.00 18.98
N PRO A 265 -0.24 31.12 18.15
CA PRO A 265 0.61 32.29 18.20
C PRO A 265 -0.22 33.56 18.03
N ALA A 266 0.07 34.62 18.79
CA ALA A 266 -0.65 35.90 18.72
C ALA A 266 -0.61 36.55 17.32
N THR A 267 0.24 36.04 16.42
CA THR A 267 0.32 36.41 15.02
C THR A 267 -0.78 35.80 14.16
N VAL A 268 -1.41 34.71 14.57
CA VAL A 268 -2.55 34.12 13.86
C VAL A 268 -3.78 34.95 14.24
N GLY A 269 -4.37 35.60 13.23
CA GLY A 269 -5.57 36.41 13.41
C GLY A 269 -6.83 35.56 13.49
N THR A 270 -7.96 36.14 13.08
CA THR A 270 -9.22 35.41 12.94
C THR A 270 -9.08 34.30 11.89
N ILE A 271 -9.44 33.08 12.25
CA ILE A 271 -9.43 31.94 11.32
C ILE A 271 -10.54 32.10 10.28
N ALA A 272 -10.21 31.96 9.00
CA ALA A 272 -11.17 32.01 7.90
C ALA A 272 -11.47 30.64 7.28
N ASP A 273 -10.55 29.69 7.37
CA ASP A 273 -10.76 28.33 6.90
C ASP A 273 -10.12 27.36 7.88
N CYS A 274 -10.85 26.30 8.19
CA CYS A 274 -10.44 25.24 9.07
C CYS A 274 -10.62 23.91 8.36
N ARG A 275 -9.53 23.16 8.24
CA ARG A 275 -9.51 21.84 7.61
C ARG A 275 -9.03 20.81 8.61
N VAL A 276 -9.75 19.72 8.73
CA VAL A 276 -9.27 18.53 9.43
C VAL A 276 -8.87 17.52 8.38
N GLU A 277 -7.64 17.05 8.48
CA GLU A 277 -7.05 16.13 7.54
C GLU A 277 -6.59 14.86 8.25
N THR A 278 -6.74 13.72 7.58
CA THR A 278 -6.24 12.42 8.00
C THR A 278 -5.08 12.01 7.09
N PRO A 279 -4.06 11.29 7.57
CA PRO A 279 -3.03 10.74 6.70
C PRO A 279 -3.63 9.72 5.71
N ASP A 280 -3.43 9.94 4.41
CA ASP A 280 -3.75 9.00 3.33
C ASP A 280 -2.59 7.99 3.20
N ARG A 281 -2.80 6.79 3.74
CA ARG A 281 -1.80 5.72 3.77
C ARG A 281 -1.88 4.88 2.52
N ARG A 282 -1.25 5.43 1.50
CA ARG A 282 -1.09 4.74 0.23
C ARG A 282 -0.17 3.56 0.33
N PHE A 283 0.86 3.61 1.19
CA PHE A 283 1.85 2.54 1.24
C PHE A 283 1.63 1.61 2.41
N THR A 284 1.54 0.31 2.09
CA THR A 284 1.47 -0.78 3.07
C THR A 284 2.46 -1.87 2.66
N TRP A 285 2.77 -2.77 3.58
CA TRP A 285 3.68 -3.88 3.30
C TRP A 285 3.09 -5.21 3.76
N LEU A 286 3.63 -6.29 3.21
CA LEU A 286 3.41 -7.67 3.65
C LEU A 286 4.72 -8.43 3.44
N LEU A 287 5.00 -9.39 4.32
CA LEU A 287 6.16 -10.25 4.23
C LEU A 287 5.73 -11.62 3.78
N THR A 288 6.53 -12.22 2.92
CA THR A 288 6.42 -13.65 2.63
C THR A 288 7.68 -14.32 3.13
N VAL A 289 7.51 -15.24 4.09
CA VAL A 289 8.60 -15.91 4.79
C VAL A 289 8.65 -17.37 4.36
N ARG A 290 9.86 -17.83 4.07
CA ARG A 290 10.17 -19.22 3.72
C ARG A 290 11.28 -19.69 4.64
N LYS A 291 10.96 -20.61 5.53
CA LYS A 291 11.90 -21.20 6.47
C LYS A 291 12.30 -22.59 5.99
N THR A 292 13.60 -22.81 5.87
CA THR A 292 14.22 -24.03 5.35
C THR A 292 15.23 -24.55 6.36
N GLY A 293 15.50 -25.86 6.37
CA GLY A 293 16.56 -26.46 7.19
C GLY A 293 16.03 -27.26 8.37
N GLU A 294 16.92 -27.56 9.31
CA GLU A 294 16.62 -28.35 10.52
C GLU A 294 16.68 -27.48 11.78
N ILE A 295 16.16 -27.99 12.90
CA ILE A 295 16.23 -27.35 14.22
C ILE A 295 17.70 -26.99 14.52
N GLY A 296 17.97 -25.70 14.77
CA GLY A 296 19.31 -25.19 15.06
C GLY A 296 20.19 -24.89 13.84
N GLN A 297 19.74 -25.18 12.62
CA GLN A 297 20.40 -24.83 11.35
C GLN A 297 19.41 -24.26 10.31
N SER A 298 18.35 -23.61 10.79
CA SER A 298 17.34 -23.07 9.89
C SER A 298 17.78 -21.79 9.21
N SER A 299 17.45 -21.70 7.94
CA SER A 299 17.62 -20.54 7.08
C SER A 299 16.24 -19.96 6.77
N THR A 300 16.03 -18.69 7.13
CA THR A 300 14.80 -17.96 6.87
C THR A 300 15.05 -16.95 5.75
N ASP A 301 14.37 -17.16 4.62
CA ASP A 301 14.32 -16.25 3.49
C ASP A 301 13.03 -15.43 3.58
N ILE A 302 13.14 -14.10 3.52
CA ILE A 302 12.01 -13.19 3.71
C ILE A 302 11.99 -12.22 2.54
N ASP A 303 10.85 -12.11 1.86
CA ASP A 303 10.61 -11.04 0.90
C ASP A 303 9.63 -10.04 1.51
N CYS A 304 10.01 -8.76 1.53
CA CYS A 304 9.13 -7.65 1.89
C CYS A 304 8.51 -7.06 0.63
N VAL A 305 7.18 -7.10 0.57
CA VAL A 305 6.42 -6.61 -0.57
C VAL A 305 5.74 -5.33 -0.16
N VAL A 306 5.98 -4.26 -0.92
CA VAL A 306 5.38 -2.96 -0.67
C VAL A 306 4.33 -2.67 -1.73
N PHE A 307 3.16 -2.27 -1.26
CA PHE A 307 1.98 -1.96 -2.06
C PHE A 307 1.70 -0.47 -2.00
N HIS A 308 1.16 0.07 -3.08
CA HIS A 308 0.59 1.40 -3.18
C HIS A 308 -0.92 1.27 -3.44
N ASN A 309 -1.73 1.87 -2.56
CA ASN A 309 -3.18 1.76 -2.46
C ASN A 309 -3.65 0.29 -2.41
N ARG A 310 -3.09 -0.50 -1.49
CA ARG A 310 -3.52 -1.89 -1.32
C ARG A 310 -4.99 -1.94 -0.88
N PRO A 311 -5.87 -2.59 -1.64
CA PRO A 311 -7.28 -2.73 -1.28
C PRO A 311 -7.45 -3.85 -0.25
N ALA A 312 -6.81 -3.77 0.92
CA ALA A 312 -6.78 -4.90 1.87
C ALA A 312 -8.17 -5.26 2.46
N ALA A 313 -9.23 -4.51 2.14
CA ALA A 313 -10.61 -4.75 2.58
C ALA A 313 -11.42 -5.51 1.54
N ASP A 314 -11.00 -5.42 0.28
CA ASP A 314 -11.65 -6.06 -0.84
C ASP A 314 -10.96 -7.39 -1.08
N PRO A 315 -11.60 -8.50 -0.69
CA PRO A 315 -10.93 -9.76 -0.78
C PRO A 315 -10.87 -10.18 -2.27
N GLU A 316 -11.75 -9.70 -3.15
CA GLU A 316 -11.72 -10.04 -4.58
C GLU A 316 -10.42 -9.60 -5.29
N GLU A 317 -9.66 -8.69 -4.69
CA GLU A 317 -8.37 -8.23 -5.22
C GLU A 317 -7.21 -9.20 -4.92
N GLU A 318 -7.46 -10.23 -4.11
CA GLU A 318 -6.52 -11.30 -3.73
C GLU A 318 -7.04 -12.68 -4.18
N LEU A 319 -7.77 -12.72 -5.30
CA LEU A 319 -8.23 -13.97 -5.92
C LEU A 319 -7.05 -14.84 -6.39
N VAL A 320 -7.26 -16.14 -6.27
CA VAL A 320 -6.33 -17.16 -6.76
C VAL A 320 -6.77 -17.59 -8.15
N HIS A 321 -5.86 -17.44 -9.11
CA HIS A 321 -6.03 -17.86 -10.50
C HIS A 321 -5.25 -19.15 -10.74
N THR A 322 -5.70 -19.95 -11.71
CA THR A 322 -5.00 -21.19 -12.08
C THR A 322 -3.90 -20.87 -13.09
N ALA A 323 -2.79 -21.57 -12.96
CA ALA A 323 -1.62 -21.39 -13.82
C ALA A 323 -1.10 -22.74 -14.26
N ALA A 324 -0.67 -22.83 -15.51
CA ALA A 324 -0.01 -24.01 -16.06
C ALA A 324 1.25 -23.59 -16.81
N LEU A 325 2.31 -24.38 -16.66
CA LEU A 325 3.52 -24.18 -17.45
C LEU A 325 3.18 -24.40 -18.94
N ASN A 326 3.49 -23.41 -19.78
CA ASN A 326 3.24 -23.51 -21.20
C ASN A 326 4.19 -24.55 -21.84
N ALA A 327 3.68 -25.34 -22.79
CA ALA A 327 4.44 -26.38 -23.49
C ALA A 327 5.69 -25.86 -24.22
N ALA A 328 5.76 -24.55 -24.50
CA ALA A 328 6.95 -23.88 -25.04
C ALA A 328 8.19 -23.98 -24.12
N GLY A 329 7.99 -24.29 -22.84
CA GLY A 329 9.05 -24.39 -21.84
C GLY A 329 9.55 -23.01 -21.37
N GLY A 330 10.45 -23.03 -20.39
CA GLY A 330 10.99 -21.80 -19.80
C GLY A 330 10.07 -21.17 -18.75
N ALA A 331 10.18 -19.85 -18.55
CA ALA A 331 9.41 -19.12 -17.54
C ALA A 331 8.05 -18.62 -18.08
N VAL A 332 7.44 -19.35 -19.01
CA VAL A 332 6.19 -18.97 -19.69
C VAL A 332 5.02 -19.77 -19.13
N TYR A 333 3.97 -19.08 -18.70
CA TYR A 333 2.81 -19.66 -18.03
C TYR A 333 1.52 -19.22 -18.69
N ASP A 334 0.63 -20.19 -18.92
CA ASP A 334 -0.76 -19.94 -19.31
C ASP A 334 -1.58 -19.77 -18.04
N VAL A 335 -2.17 -18.59 -17.87
CA VAL A 335 -2.96 -18.20 -16.71
C VAL A 335 -4.42 -18.21 -17.10
N THR A 336 -5.25 -18.91 -16.32
CA THR A 336 -6.71 -18.88 -16.47
C THR A 336 -7.31 -18.11 -15.29
N PHE A 337 -8.00 -17.03 -15.60
CA PHE A 337 -8.57 -16.12 -14.62
C PHE A 337 -9.83 -16.71 -13.99
N THR A 338 -9.81 -16.86 -12.68
CA THR A 338 -11.01 -16.95 -11.85
C THR A 338 -11.84 -15.68 -12.02
N ALA A 339 -13.14 -15.84 -12.30
CA ALA A 339 -14.06 -14.72 -12.47
C ALA A 339 -14.29 -14.01 -11.12
N TYR A 340 -14.40 -12.69 -11.14
CA TYR A 340 -14.70 -11.93 -9.93
C TYR A 340 -16.17 -12.12 -9.53
N PRO A 341 -16.49 -12.40 -8.25
CA PRO A 341 -17.87 -12.58 -7.80
C PRO A 341 -18.75 -11.34 -8.02
N SER A 342 -18.20 -10.14 -7.78
CA SER A 342 -18.95 -8.90 -7.97
C SER A 342 -19.20 -8.54 -9.43
N ASP A 343 -18.24 -8.85 -10.31
CA ASP A 343 -18.33 -8.57 -11.74
C ASP A 343 -17.45 -9.53 -12.55
N PRO A 344 -18.02 -10.60 -13.15
CA PRO A 344 -17.26 -11.61 -13.89
C PRO A 344 -16.62 -11.06 -15.18
N THR A 345 -16.91 -9.81 -15.56
CA THR A 345 -16.27 -9.16 -16.71
C THR A 345 -14.97 -8.45 -16.36
N LEU A 346 -14.65 -8.31 -15.07
CA LEU A 346 -13.38 -7.74 -14.64
C LEU A 346 -12.23 -8.71 -14.93
N THR A 347 -11.20 -8.19 -15.57
CA THR A 347 -9.94 -8.90 -15.76
C THR A 347 -8.97 -8.56 -14.63
N PRO A 348 -8.12 -9.52 -14.23
CA PRO A 348 -7.03 -9.23 -13.32
C PRO A 348 -6.12 -8.12 -13.86
N PRO A 349 -5.52 -7.31 -12.98
CA PRO A 349 -4.72 -6.12 -13.31
C PRO A 349 -3.33 -6.49 -13.84
N LEU A 350 -3.24 -7.27 -14.92
CA LEU A 350 -1.98 -7.65 -15.52
C LEU A 350 -1.27 -6.44 -16.14
N ARG A 351 0.03 -6.36 -15.90
CA ARG A 351 0.89 -5.32 -16.51
C ARG A 351 2.32 -5.80 -16.64
N THR A 352 2.96 -5.47 -17.76
CA THR A 352 4.40 -5.68 -17.94
C THR A 352 5.18 -4.93 -16.87
N GLY A 353 6.13 -5.62 -16.24
CA GLY A 353 6.89 -5.12 -15.10
C GLY A 353 6.16 -5.19 -13.76
N GLY A 354 4.90 -5.63 -13.73
CA GLY A 354 4.14 -5.95 -12.52
C GLY A 354 4.63 -7.23 -11.85
N TYR A 355 3.94 -7.65 -10.79
CA TYR A 355 4.32 -8.83 -10.01
C TYR A 355 3.15 -9.82 -9.90
N VAL A 356 3.48 -11.10 -9.90
CA VAL A 356 2.57 -12.19 -9.50
C VAL A 356 3.10 -12.87 -8.25
N PHE A 357 2.18 -13.34 -7.43
CA PHE A 357 2.48 -14.10 -6.22
C PHE A 357 2.11 -15.56 -6.44
N ASP A 358 3.01 -16.46 -6.08
CA ASP A 358 2.79 -17.89 -6.03
C ASP A 358 2.50 -18.29 -4.57
N PRO A 359 1.21 -18.47 -4.21
CA PRO A 359 0.82 -18.76 -2.84
C PRO A 359 1.27 -20.15 -2.38
N ALA A 360 1.49 -21.09 -3.30
CA ALA A 360 1.94 -22.44 -2.94
C ALA A 360 3.38 -22.40 -2.40
N HIS A 361 4.25 -21.60 -3.01
CA HIS A 361 5.67 -21.53 -2.64
C HIS A 361 6.06 -20.27 -1.88
N ALA A 362 5.10 -19.38 -1.62
CA ALA A 362 5.32 -18.05 -1.04
C ALA A 362 6.42 -17.27 -1.77
N ARG A 363 6.36 -17.25 -3.11
CA ARG A 363 7.36 -16.59 -3.98
C ARG A 363 6.73 -15.53 -4.85
N TRP A 364 7.51 -14.49 -5.12
CA TRP A 364 7.13 -13.42 -6.03
C TRP A 364 7.92 -13.51 -7.32
N TYR A 365 7.24 -13.21 -8.43
CA TYR A 365 7.85 -13.17 -9.76
C TYR A 365 7.43 -11.89 -10.46
N ARG A 366 8.35 -11.31 -11.24
CA ARG A 366 8.05 -10.11 -12.03
C ARG A 366 7.62 -10.52 -13.43
N ILE A 367 6.54 -9.94 -13.93
CA ILE A 367 6.05 -10.17 -15.29
C ILE A 367 6.97 -9.43 -16.27
N GLN A 368 7.64 -10.15 -17.16
CA GLN A 368 8.46 -9.59 -18.24
C GLN A 368 7.65 -9.27 -19.48
N ASP A 369 6.70 -10.12 -19.83
CA ASP A 369 5.88 -9.97 -21.03
C ASP A 369 4.49 -10.60 -20.84
N ILE A 370 3.51 -10.10 -21.59
CA ILE A 370 2.13 -10.58 -21.60
C ILE A 370 1.71 -10.75 -23.06
N THR A 371 1.31 -11.96 -23.42
CA THR A 371 0.77 -12.29 -24.75
C THR A 371 -0.58 -12.99 -24.61
N ASP A 372 -1.34 -13.00 -25.70
CA ASP A 372 -2.61 -13.74 -25.79
C ASP A 372 -3.63 -13.42 -24.67
N GLU A 373 -3.66 -12.17 -24.21
CA GLU A 373 -4.59 -11.73 -23.18
C GLU A 373 -6.02 -11.68 -23.71
N THR A 374 -6.91 -12.34 -22.98
CA THR A 374 -8.36 -12.38 -23.19
C THR A 374 -9.08 -12.00 -21.90
N ALA A 375 -10.41 -11.97 -21.91
CA ALA A 375 -11.20 -11.73 -20.70
C ALA A 375 -11.03 -12.82 -19.62
N THR A 376 -10.55 -14.01 -19.99
CA THR A 376 -10.52 -15.18 -19.10
C THR A 376 -9.13 -15.81 -18.98
N SER A 377 -8.14 -15.32 -19.72
CA SER A 377 -6.80 -15.91 -19.72
C SER A 377 -5.75 -14.96 -20.23
N ALA A 378 -4.48 -15.24 -19.91
CA ALA A 378 -3.33 -14.63 -20.57
C ALA A 378 -2.12 -15.56 -20.51
N THR A 379 -1.19 -15.38 -21.44
CA THR A 379 0.13 -16.00 -21.39
C THR A 379 1.11 -14.99 -20.81
N ILE A 380 1.80 -15.35 -19.72
CA ILE A 380 2.78 -14.46 -19.09
C ILE A 380 4.18 -15.06 -19.12
N THR A 381 5.19 -14.22 -19.33
CA THR A 381 6.59 -14.58 -19.15
C THR A 381 7.10 -14.00 -17.84
N LEU A 382 7.63 -14.84 -16.95
CA LEU A 382 8.19 -14.45 -15.66
C LEU A 382 9.68 -14.13 -15.76
N ASP A 383 10.18 -13.34 -14.82
CA ASP A 383 11.57 -12.87 -14.80
C ASP A 383 12.62 -13.93 -14.51
N ARG A 384 12.19 -15.02 -13.87
CA ARG A 384 13.02 -16.18 -13.54
C ARG A 384 12.19 -17.45 -13.60
N PHE A 385 12.87 -18.56 -13.85
CA PHE A 385 12.25 -19.87 -13.80
C PHE A 385 11.87 -20.23 -12.34
N PRO A 386 10.61 -20.61 -12.07
CA PRO A 386 10.20 -21.10 -10.75
C PRO A 386 10.96 -22.36 -10.35
N SER A 387 11.37 -22.47 -9.08
CA SER A 387 12.07 -23.68 -8.60
C SER A 387 11.15 -24.89 -8.51
N GLU A 388 9.85 -24.65 -8.38
CA GLU A 388 8.77 -25.63 -8.26
C GLU A 388 7.65 -25.22 -9.24
N SER A 389 6.84 -26.18 -9.68
CA SER A 389 5.78 -25.92 -10.65
C SER A 389 4.68 -25.06 -10.04
N ILE A 390 4.38 -23.92 -10.68
CA ILE A 390 3.29 -23.05 -10.27
C ILE A 390 1.98 -23.60 -10.84
N SER A 391 1.06 -24.03 -9.96
CA SER A 391 -0.30 -24.46 -10.34
C SER A 391 -1.35 -23.36 -10.12
N VAL A 392 -1.03 -22.40 -9.25
CA VAL A 392 -1.91 -21.29 -8.88
C VAL A 392 -1.09 -20.02 -8.69
N LEU A 393 -1.68 -18.87 -8.98
CA LEU A 393 -1.07 -17.56 -8.76
C LEU A 393 -2.10 -16.53 -8.34
N THR A 394 -1.65 -15.51 -7.61
CA THR A 394 -2.42 -14.31 -7.28
C THR A 394 -1.80 -13.12 -8.00
N ILE A 395 -2.64 -12.23 -8.53
CA ILE A 395 -2.20 -11.02 -9.25
C ILE A 395 -2.59 -9.78 -8.44
N PRO A 396 -1.82 -9.43 -7.39
CA PRO A 396 -2.22 -8.36 -6.51
C PRO A 396 -2.06 -6.98 -7.15
N ARG A 397 -3.01 -6.08 -6.89
CA ARG A 397 -2.91 -4.67 -7.29
C ARG A 397 -1.85 -3.92 -6.49
N GLY A 398 -1.30 -2.88 -7.11
CA GLY A 398 -0.55 -1.86 -6.40
C GLY A 398 0.85 -2.27 -5.94
N VAL A 399 1.36 -3.48 -6.25
CA VAL A 399 2.75 -3.84 -5.88
C VAL A 399 3.73 -2.87 -6.53
N VAL A 400 4.47 -2.14 -5.70
CA VAL A 400 5.51 -1.18 -6.10
C VAL A 400 6.84 -1.91 -6.24
N GLY A 401 7.16 -2.77 -5.28
CA GLY A 401 8.42 -3.49 -5.24
C GLY A 401 8.38 -4.69 -4.31
N VAL A 402 9.22 -5.66 -4.64
CA VAL A 402 9.50 -6.84 -3.81
C VAL A 402 10.97 -6.81 -3.46
N TYR A 403 11.28 -6.80 -2.17
CA TYR A 403 12.62 -6.66 -1.64
C TYR A 403 12.99 -7.90 -0.84
N ALA A 404 14.03 -8.60 -1.26
CA ALA A 404 14.62 -9.64 -0.42
C ALA A 404 15.24 -8.98 0.82
N LEU A 405 14.78 -9.36 2.01
CA LEU A 405 15.39 -8.95 3.26
C LEU A 405 16.60 -9.83 3.58
N ARG A 406 17.38 -9.41 4.58
CA ARG A 406 18.55 -10.16 5.02
C ARG A 406 18.17 -11.59 5.42
N LYS A 407 18.78 -12.57 4.76
CA LYS A 407 18.68 -13.99 5.13
C LYS A 407 19.16 -14.17 6.57
N ARG A 408 18.31 -14.75 7.41
CA ARG A 408 18.65 -15.05 8.81
C ARG A 408 18.99 -16.53 8.93
N THR A 409 20.17 -16.80 9.47
CA THR A 409 20.59 -18.15 9.83
C THR A 409 20.54 -18.24 11.34
N ALA A 410 19.69 -19.11 11.86
CA ALA A 410 19.73 -19.47 13.27
C ALA A 410 21.11 -20.10 13.51
N THR A 411 22.00 -19.38 14.20
CA THR A 411 23.25 -19.94 14.67
C THR A 411 22.94 -20.53 16.04
N GLY A 412 22.94 -21.86 16.14
CA GLY A 412 22.67 -22.56 17.40
C GLY A 412 23.56 -22.00 18.52
N GLN A 413 22.93 -21.37 19.50
CA GLN A 413 23.54 -21.08 20.80
C GLN A 413 23.31 -22.23 21.76
#